data_AF-A0A5C4QDP1-F1
#
_entry.id   AF-A0A5C4QDP1-F1
#
_cell.length_a   1.000
_cell.length_b   1.000
_cell.length_c   1.000
_cell.angle_alpha   90.00
_cell.angle_beta   90.00
_cell.angle_gamma   90.00
#
_symmetry.space_group_name_H-M   'P 1'
#
loop_
_entity.id
_entity.type
_entity.pdbx_description
1 polymer ?
#
loop_
_entity_poly.entity_id
_entity_poly.type
_entity_poly.pdbx_seq_one_letter_code
_entity_poly.pdbx_strand_id
1 'polypeptide(L)'
;MSEHPPQHHPDPAQPVDPHEVDPTLIDLVAGDPPVPVTVWRTARGPADTGRTVGARLAYRLVAAYTRPGDAVVDVTVDHALTAVCAAGARRHHPGWFTEASSLIIGPATPPP
;
A
#
# COMPACT_ATOMS: atom_id res chain seq x y z
N MET A 1 42.51 -9.66 -27.64
CA MET A 1 41.66 -9.54 -26.44
C MET A 1 40.98 -8.19 -26.53
N SER A 2 39.73 -8.14 -27.00
CA SER A 2 39.01 -6.90 -27.26
C SER A 2 38.16 -6.55 -26.05
N GLU A 3 38.43 -5.39 -25.45
CA GLU A 3 37.72 -4.82 -24.31
C GLU A 3 36.36 -4.26 -24.77
N HIS A 4 35.26 -4.60 -24.07
CA HIS A 4 33.92 -4.05 -24.31
C HIS A 4 33.66 -2.93 -23.29
N PRO A 5 33.38 -1.68 -23.70
CA PRO A 5 33.07 -0.61 -22.76
C PRO A 5 31.63 -0.76 -22.20
N PRO A 6 31.39 -0.36 -20.94
CA PRO A 6 30.09 -0.48 -20.29
C PRO A 6 29.09 0.52 -20.87
N GLN A 7 27.97 0.02 -21.40
CA GLN A 7 26.85 0.86 -21.83
C GLN A 7 25.99 1.22 -20.62
N HIS A 8 26.20 2.40 -20.05
CA HIS A 8 25.23 3.03 -19.16
C HIS A 8 24.01 3.48 -19.98
N HIS A 9 22.89 2.76 -19.87
CA HIS A 9 21.58 3.28 -20.25
C HIS A 9 21.00 4.05 -19.06
N PRO A 10 20.70 5.36 -19.19
CA PRO A 10 19.86 6.05 -18.23
C PRO A 10 18.41 5.60 -18.46
N ASP A 11 17.81 4.99 -17.44
CA ASP A 11 16.40 4.63 -17.43
C ASP A 11 15.56 5.93 -17.44
N PRO A 12 14.66 6.17 -18.42
CA PRO A 12 13.82 7.36 -18.39
C PRO A 12 12.78 7.21 -17.28
N ALA A 13 12.75 8.19 -16.37
CA ALA A 13 11.71 8.33 -15.37
C ALA A 13 10.34 8.46 -16.05
N GLN A 14 9.57 7.37 -16.05
CA GLN A 14 8.23 7.36 -16.61
C GLN A 14 7.26 8.02 -15.61
N PRO A 15 6.50 9.06 -16.01
CA PRO A 15 5.46 9.64 -15.17
C PRO A 15 4.31 8.64 -15.04
N VAL A 16 3.99 8.24 -13.81
CA VAL A 16 2.78 7.45 -13.52
C VAL A 16 1.58 8.41 -13.41
N ASP A 17 1.04 8.79 -14.56
CA ASP A 17 -0.34 9.28 -14.64
C ASP A 17 -1.31 8.10 -14.41
N PRO A 18 -2.54 8.33 -13.88
CA PRO A 18 -3.42 7.26 -13.46
C PRO A 18 -4.07 6.62 -14.69
N HIS A 19 -3.39 5.62 -15.24
CA HIS A 19 -3.99 4.75 -16.24
C HIS A 19 -5.23 4.08 -15.64
N GLU A 20 -6.34 4.19 -16.35
CA GLU A 20 -7.52 3.34 -16.24
C GLU A 20 -7.05 1.90 -16.01
N VAL A 21 -7.30 1.38 -14.80
CA VAL A 21 -6.75 0.11 -14.37
C VAL A 21 -7.41 -0.98 -15.20
N ASP A 22 -6.68 -1.56 -16.15
CA ASP A 22 -7.15 -2.68 -16.95
C ASP A 22 -7.59 -3.81 -15.99
N PRO A 23 -8.89 -4.18 -15.96
CA PRO A 23 -9.40 -5.20 -15.05
C PRO A 23 -8.81 -6.58 -15.32
N THR A 24 -8.16 -6.80 -16.46
CA THR A 24 -7.40 -8.04 -16.74
C THR A 24 -6.07 -8.13 -16.01
N LEU A 25 -5.59 -7.03 -15.39
CA LEU A 25 -4.43 -7.01 -14.50
C LEU A 25 -4.77 -7.45 -13.06
N ILE A 26 -6.05 -7.70 -12.77
CA ILE A 26 -6.54 -8.17 -11.49
C ILE A 26 -6.82 -9.66 -11.64
N ASP A 27 -6.01 -10.50 -11.00
CA ASP A 27 -6.30 -11.94 -10.93
C ASP A 27 -7.66 -12.12 -10.24
N LEU A 28 -8.66 -12.60 -10.99
CA LEU A 28 -9.96 -12.94 -10.44
C LEU A 28 -9.87 -14.32 -9.80
N VAL A 29 -10.11 -14.41 -8.49
CA VAL A 29 -10.27 -15.72 -7.83
C VAL A 29 -11.68 -16.22 -8.13
N ALA A 30 -11.78 -17.49 -8.53
CA ALA A 30 -13.06 -18.12 -8.81
C ALA A 30 -13.99 -18.04 -7.58
N GLY A 31 -15.16 -17.44 -7.77
CA GLY A 31 -16.24 -17.27 -6.79
C GLY A 31 -17.54 -16.92 -7.52
N ASP A 32 -18.68 -16.95 -6.82
CA ASP A 32 -19.99 -16.54 -7.38
C ASP A 32 -20.64 -15.46 -6.49
N PRO A 33 -20.55 -14.17 -6.86
CA PRO A 33 -19.81 -13.62 -7.98
C PRO A 33 -18.28 -13.62 -7.73
N PRO A 34 -17.44 -13.58 -8.77
CA PRO A 34 -15.99 -13.54 -8.61
C PRO A 34 -15.57 -12.30 -7.82
N VAL A 35 -14.69 -12.50 -6.83
CA VAL A 35 -14.14 -11.40 -6.03
C VAL A 35 -12.86 -10.91 -6.70
N PRO A 36 -12.74 -9.61 -7.02
CA PRO A 36 -11.51 -9.07 -7.56
C PRO A 36 -10.38 -9.18 -6.53
N VAL A 37 -9.27 -9.84 -6.89
CA VAL A 37 -8.08 -9.92 -6.05
C VAL A 37 -6.93 -9.16 -6.68
N THR A 38 -6.42 -8.18 -5.96
CA THR A 38 -5.19 -7.48 -6.38
C THR A 38 -3.97 -8.27 -5.88
N VAL A 39 -3.25 -8.90 -6.82
CA VAL A 39 -1.98 -9.57 -6.51
C VAL A 39 -0.83 -8.60 -6.72
N TRP A 40 0.02 -8.51 -5.71
CA TRP A 40 1.20 -7.67 -5.80
C TRP A 40 2.47 -8.41 -5.41
N ARG A 41 3.48 -8.37 -6.29
CA ARG A 41 4.82 -8.85 -5.96
C ARG A 41 5.55 -7.80 -5.12
N THR A 42 5.82 -8.09 -3.85
CA THR A 42 6.66 -7.28 -2.96
C THR A 42 7.91 -8.05 -2.61
N ALA A 43 9.06 -7.64 -3.12
CA ALA A 43 10.33 -8.20 -2.67
C ALA A 43 10.52 -7.87 -1.18
N ARG A 44 10.82 -8.90 -0.38
CA ARG A 44 11.20 -8.74 1.03
C ARG A 44 12.70 -8.50 1.09
N GLY A 45 13.11 -7.39 1.69
CA GLY A 45 14.52 -7.05 1.87
C GLY A 45 15.02 -7.29 3.30
N PRO A 46 16.34 -7.20 3.55
CA PRO A 46 16.90 -7.28 4.89
C PRO A 46 16.27 -6.28 5.88
N ALA A 47 15.84 -5.11 5.39
CA ALA A 47 15.14 -4.09 6.18
C ALA A 47 13.74 -4.52 6.68
N ASP A 48 13.16 -5.58 6.13
CA ASP A 48 11.87 -6.14 6.54
C ASP A 48 12.02 -7.30 7.55
N THR A 49 13.24 -7.61 7.98
CA THR A 49 13.52 -8.66 8.97
C THR A 49 12.86 -8.30 10.30
N GLY A 50 12.08 -9.24 10.85
CA GLY A 50 11.36 -9.05 12.12
C GLY A 50 10.08 -8.20 12.04
N ARG A 51 9.74 -7.65 10.86
CA ARG A 51 8.49 -6.92 10.64
C ARG A 51 7.37 -7.85 10.18
N THR A 52 6.14 -7.60 10.62
CA THR A 52 4.96 -8.34 10.16
C THR A 52 4.58 -7.93 8.73
N VAL A 53 4.75 -6.64 8.40
CA VAL A 53 4.51 -6.06 7.08
C VAL A 53 5.77 -5.32 6.62
N GLY A 54 6.26 -5.67 5.42
CA GLY A 54 7.42 -4.99 4.83
C GLY A 54 7.08 -3.56 4.40
N ALA A 55 8.07 -2.65 4.42
CA ALA A 55 7.84 -1.23 4.21
C ALA A 55 7.20 -0.91 2.84
N ARG A 56 7.60 -1.66 1.80
CA ARG A 56 7.02 -1.49 0.45
C ARG A 56 5.56 -1.95 0.38
N LEU A 57 5.20 -3.02 1.11
CA LEU A 57 3.81 -3.47 1.18
C LEU A 57 2.95 -2.46 1.95
N ALA A 58 3.42 -2.00 3.11
CA ALA A 58 2.75 -0.99 3.92
C ALA A 58 2.49 0.30 3.12
N TYR A 59 3.51 0.79 2.40
CA TYR A 59 3.37 1.96 1.54
C TYR A 59 2.28 1.77 0.48
N ARG A 60 2.28 0.64 -0.25
CA ARG A 60 1.30 0.43 -1.31
C ARG A 60 -0.12 0.32 -0.78
N LEU A 61 -0.32 -0.36 0.35
CA LEU A 61 -1.65 -0.48 0.99
C LEU A 61 -2.20 0.91 1.33
N VAL A 62 -1.41 1.74 2.02
CA VAL A 62 -1.85 3.08 2.41
C VAL A 62 -2.03 3.99 1.20
N ALA A 63 -1.10 3.97 0.23
CA ALA A 63 -1.16 4.83 -0.94
C ALA A 63 -2.31 4.48 -1.90
N ALA A 64 -2.63 3.20 -2.07
CA ALA A 64 -3.66 2.76 -3.02
C ALA A 64 -5.10 3.01 -2.53
N TYR A 65 -5.32 2.98 -1.21
CA TYR A 65 -6.67 2.93 -0.64
C TYR A 65 -7.03 4.10 0.28
N THR A 66 -6.13 5.09 0.45
CA THR A 66 -6.39 6.25 1.32
C THR A 66 -5.83 7.53 0.74
N ARG A 67 -6.36 8.67 1.19
CA ARG A 67 -5.92 10.04 0.86
C ARG A 67 -5.32 10.73 2.10
N PRO A 68 -4.53 11.81 1.91
CA PRO A 68 -4.15 12.68 3.02
C PRO A 68 -5.36 13.11 3.86
N GLY A 69 -5.25 13.03 5.18
CA GLY A 69 -6.32 13.30 6.14
C GLY A 69 -7.18 12.09 6.55
N ASP A 70 -7.18 11.02 5.75
CA ASP A 70 -7.91 9.79 6.07
C ASP A 70 -7.37 9.14 7.34
N ALA A 71 -8.26 8.44 8.06
CA ALA A 71 -7.91 7.65 9.22
C ALA A 71 -7.53 6.23 8.78
N VAL A 72 -6.42 5.71 9.33
CA VAL A 72 -5.95 4.32 9.11
C VAL A 72 -5.90 3.62 10.46
N VAL A 73 -6.74 2.60 10.62
CA VAL A 73 -6.72 1.73 11.81
C VAL A 73 -5.74 0.58 11.56
N ASP A 74 -4.69 0.52 12.35
CA ASP A 74 -3.62 -0.45 12.22
C ASP A 74 -3.70 -1.51 13.32
N VAL A 75 -4.18 -2.69 12.93
CA VAL A 75 -4.35 -3.85 13.81
C VAL A 75 -3.12 -4.77 13.85
N THR A 76 -2.01 -4.36 13.23
CA THR A 76 -0.76 -5.11 13.33
C THR A 76 -0.15 -4.95 14.73
N VAL A 77 0.45 -6.02 15.24
CA VAL A 77 1.05 -6.07 16.59
C VAL A 77 2.19 -5.05 16.73
N ASP A 78 2.95 -4.85 15.64
CA ASP A 78 4.10 -3.93 15.56
C ASP A 78 3.74 -2.54 15.02
N HIS A 79 2.44 -2.25 14.83
CA HIS A 79 1.95 -0.99 14.24
C HIS A 79 2.69 -0.60 12.96
N ALA A 80 2.82 -1.57 12.05
CA ALA A 80 3.64 -1.52 10.86
C ALA A 80 3.27 -0.39 9.88
N LEU A 81 2.08 0.20 9.98
CA LEU A 81 1.61 1.28 9.11
C LEU A 81 1.94 2.68 9.63
N THR A 82 2.45 2.82 10.86
CA THR A 82 2.69 4.13 11.51
C THR A 82 3.53 5.07 10.63
N ALA A 83 4.70 4.60 10.19
CA ALA A 83 5.65 5.43 9.45
C ALA A 83 5.12 5.89 8.08
N VAL A 84 4.43 4.99 7.36
CA VAL A 84 3.87 5.31 6.04
C VAL A 84 2.65 6.22 6.14
N CYS A 85 1.85 6.10 7.21
CA CYS A 85 0.76 7.03 7.47
C CYS A 85 1.29 8.43 7.74
N ALA A 86 2.32 8.57 8.59
CA ALA A 86 2.94 9.85 8.88
C ALA A 86 3.53 10.50 7.62
N ALA A 87 4.32 9.76 6.84
CA ALA A 87 4.88 10.25 5.58
C ALA A 87 3.79 10.64 4.56
N GLY A 88 2.65 9.95 4.60
CA GLY A 88 1.52 10.18 3.72
C GLY A 88 0.48 11.19 4.23
N ALA A 89 0.70 11.84 5.38
CA ALA A 89 -0.28 12.72 6.03
C ALA A 89 -1.64 12.05 6.34
N ARG A 90 -1.65 10.75 6.70
CA ARG A 90 -2.82 10.03 7.22
C ARG A 90 -2.82 10.06 8.75
N ARG A 91 -4.01 10.02 9.35
CA ARG A 91 -4.17 9.86 10.81
C ARG A 91 -4.07 8.38 11.17
N HIS A 92 -2.94 7.99 11.76
CA HIS A 92 -2.74 6.62 12.22
C HIS A 92 -3.46 6.39 13.56
N HIS A 93 -4.15 5.27 13.67
CA HIS A 93 -4.78 4.81 14.89
C HIS A 93 -4.32 3.39 15.20
N PRO A 94 -3.57 3.16 16.30
CA PRO A 94 -3.19 1.81 16.69
C PRO A 94 -4.44 1.07 17.20
N GLY A 95 -4.80 -0.03 16.55
CA GLY A 95 -5.99 -0.82 16.82
C GLY A 95 -5.80 -1.82 17.97
N TRP A 96 -5.27 -1.39 19.11
CA TRP A 96 -5.25 -2.25 20.31
C TRP A 96 -6.68 -2.33 20.87
N PHE A 97 -7.34 -3.46 20.64
CA PHE A 97 -8.67 -3.70 21.23
C PHE A 97 -8.49 -4.17 22.68
N THR A 98 -8.37 -3.23 23.63
CA THR A 98 -8.50 -3.57 25.06
C THR A 98 -9.66 -2.85 25.75
N GLU A 99 -10.40 -2.00 25.03
CA GLU A 99 -11.53 -1.22 25.56
C GLU A 99 -12.77 -1.42 24.69
N ALA A 100 -13.94 -1.06 25.23
CA ALA A 100 -15.24 -1.17 24.53
C ALA A 100 -15.22 -0.51 23.14
N SER A 101 -15.85 -1.16 22.16
CA SER A 101 -15.89 -0.70 20.77
C SER A 101 -16.39 0.75 20.66
N SER A 102 -15.56 1.64 20.12
CA SER A 102 -15.95 3.02 19.81
C SER A 102 -16.15 3.20 18.30
N LEU A 103 -17.28 3.76 17.88
CA LEU A 103 -17.52 4.12 16.49
C LEU A 103 -16.65 5.34 16.11
N ILE A 104 -15.74 5.16 15.14
CA ILE A 104 -15.00 6.27 14.53
C ILE A 104 -15.76 6.71 13.27
N ILE A 105 -16.46 7.85 13.34
CA ILE A 105 -17.12 8.47 12.19
C ILE A 105 -16.15 9.47 11.56
N GLY A 106 -15.66 9.18 10.36
CA GLY A 106 -14.96 10.16 9.53
C GLY A 106 -15.92 11.25 9.01
N PRO A 107 -15.42 12.41 8.55
CA PRO A 107 -16.27 13.41 7.92
C PRO A 107 -17.01 12.79 6.72
N ALA A 108 -18.30 13.13 6.58
CA ALA A 108 -19.13 12.63 5.48
C ALA A 108 -18.51 13.01 4.14
N THR A 109 -18.37 12.03 3.23
CA THR A 109 -18.02 12.32 1.84
C THR A 109 -19.19 13.08 1.19
N PRO A 110 -18.99 14.29 0.66
CA PRO A 110 -20.07 15.02 0.00
C PRO A 110 -20.53 14.26 -1.26
N PRO A 111 -21.82 14.37 -1.61
CA PRO A 111 -22.35 13.73 -2.83
C PRO A 111 -21.69 14.33 -4.10
N PRO A 112 -21.65 13.56 -5.20
CA PRO A 112 -21.12 14.00 -6.49
C PRO A 112 -21.93 15.15 -7.11
#